data_AF-U9TTW6-F1
#
_entry.id   AF-U9TTW6-F1
#
_cell.length_a   1.000
_cell.length_b   1.000
_cell.length_c   1.000
_cell.angle_alpha   90.00
_cell.angle_beta   90.00
_cell.angle_gamma   90.00
#
_symmetry.space_group_name_H-M   'P 1'
#
loop_
_entity.id
_entity.type
_entity.pdbx_description
1 polymer ?
#
loop_
_entity_poly.entity_id
_entity_poly.type
_entity_poly.pdbx_seq_one_letter_code
_entity_poly.pdbx_strand_id
1 'polypeptide(L)'
;MESTHENKKDKNTEKPIKASRVRWTEPAIKALLSFLLEHKEKLEDLKYKRGATSNPESVQLWKDAEAFFLTFEFEQSYSVVQIANKWKNLVDNYK
;
A
#
# COMPACT_ATOMS: atom_id res chain seq x y z
N MET A 1 -6.27 51.61 -31.00
CA MET A 1 -5.40 50.66 -30.29
C MET A 1 -6.26 49.43 -30.01
N GLU A 2 -6.13 48.42 -30.87
CA GLU A 2 -6.85 47.15 -30.76
C GLU A 2 -6.38 46.38 -29.53
N SER A 3 -7.32 45.90 -28.73
CA SER A 3 -7.06 44.95 -27.65
C SER A 3 -7.28 43.53 -28.18
N THR A 4 -6.19 42.78 -28.38
CA THR A 4 -6.23 41.35 -28.70
C THR A 4 -5.98 40.54 -27.43
N HIS A 5 -7.07 40.13 -26.76
CA HIS A 5 -7.00 39.09 -25.74
C HIS A 5 -6.96 37.72 -26.45
N GLU A 6 -5.74 37.19 -26.66
CA GLU A 6 -5.56 35.81 -27.12
C GLU A 6 -5.94 34.82 -26.01
N ASN A 7 -7.08 34.15 -26.19
CA ASN A 7 -7.43 32.91 -25.52
C ASN A 7 -6.41 31.81 -25.87
N LYS A 8 -5.49 31.48 -24.95
CA LYS A 8 -4.66 30.28 -25.03
C LYS A 8 -5.17 29.19 -24.09
N LYS A 9 -6.19 28.51 -24.63
CA LYS A 9 -6.31 27.06 -24.79
C LYS A 9 -5.72 26.20 -23.68
N ASP A 10 -6.64 25.53 -22.99
CA ASP A 10 -6.48 24.45 -22.04
C ASP A 10 -5.26 23.57 -22.33
N LYS A 11 -4.26 23.64 -21.45
CA LYS A 11 -3.30 22.55 -21.32
C LYS A 11 -4.05 21.38 -20.70
N ASN A 12 -4.38 20.41 -21.56
CA ASN A 12 -4.73 19.04 -21.18
C ASN A 12 -3.72 18.57 -20.13
N THR A 13 -4.10 18.73 -18.86
CA THR A 13 -3.39 18.11 -17.76
C THR A 13 -3.89 16.68 -17.81
N GLU A 14 -3.15 15.80 -18.48
CA GLU A 14 -3.35 14.36 -18.36
C GLU A 14 -3.43 14.05 -16.87
N LYS A 15 -4.65 13.81 -16.39
CA LYS A 15 -4.87 13.32 -15.03
C LYS A 15 -4.03 12.05 -14.95
N PRO A 16 -3.13 11.91 -13.95
CA PRO A 16 -2.36 10.69 -13.81
C PRO A 16 -3.35 9.53 -13.85
N ILE A 17 -3.12 8.57 -14.75
CA ILE A 17 -3.87 7.32 -14.83
C ILE A 17 -3.90 6.81 -13.40
N LYS A 18 -5.07 6.91 -12.74
CA LYS A 18 -5.18 6.46 -11.35
C LYS A 18 -4.81 4.99 -11.38
N ALA A 19 -3.68 4.65 -10.79
CA ALA A 19 -3.25 3.27 -10.67
C ALA A 19 -4.44 2.46 -10.14
N SER A 20 -4.78 1.38 -10.85
CA SER A 20 -5.89 0.52 -10.44
C SER A 20 -5.70 0.18 -8.96
N ARG A 21 -6.77 0.34 -8.17
CA ARG A 21 -6.69 0.03 -6.74
C ARG A 21 -6.37 -1.45 -6.59
N VAL A 22 -5.34 -1.75 -5.81
CA VAL A 22 -4.96 -3.12 -5.46
C VAL A 22 -6.17 -3.85 -4.89
N ARG A 23 -6.49 -4.99 -5.48
CA ARG A 23 -7.60 -5.84 -5.05
C ARG A 23 -7.06 -6.89 -4.10
N TRP A 24 -7.50 -6.84 -2.85
CA TRP A 24 -7.17 -7.85 -1.86
C TRP A 24 -8.21 -8.97 -1.91
N THR A 25 -7.80 -10.14 -2.41
CA THR A 25 -8.63 -11.36 -2.38
C THR A 25 -8.62 -11.98 -0.98
N GLU A 26 -9.63 -12.80 -0.67
CA GLU A 26 -9.68 -13.50 0.62
C GLU A 26 -8.44 -14.36 0.89
N PRO A 27 -7.90 -15.14 -0.07
CA PRO A 27 -6.64 -15.88 0.13
C PRO A 27 -5.46 -14.96 0.46
N ALA A 28 -5.32 -13.83 -0.21
CA ALA A 28 -4.25 -12.86 0.06
C ALA A 28 -4.38 -12.24 1.46
N ILE A 29 -5.61 -11.94 1.90
CA ILE A 29 -5.85 -11.45 3.26
C ILE A 29 -5.52 -12.52 4.30
N LYS A 30 -5.92 -13.79 4.06
CA LYS A 30 -5.59 -14.90 4.96
C LYS A 30 -4.08 -15.11 5.04
N ALA A 31 -3.37 -15.09 3.91
CA ALA A 31 -1.91 -15.20 3.88
C ALA A 31 -1.24 -14.08 4.68
N LEU A 32 -1.71 -12.82 4.54
CA LEU A 32 -1.21 -11.70 5.33
C LEU A 32 -1.40 -11.94 6.83
N LEU A 33 -2.61 -12.34 7.24
CA LEU A 33 -2.92 -12.56 8.65
C LEU A 33 -2.11 -13.72 9.24
N SER A 34 -1.95 -14.82 8.49
CA SER A 34 -1.12 -15.96 8.92
C SER A 34 0.34 -15.55 9.13
N PHE A 35 0.93 -14.83 8.17
CA PHE A 35 2.29 -14.31 8.28
C PHE A 35 2.45 -13.41 9.52
N LEU A 36 1.50 -12.49 9.73
CA LEU A 36 1.55 -11.56 10.85
C LEU A 36 1.35 -12.24 12.20
N LEU A 37 0.54 -13.29 12.26
CA LEU A 37 0.35 -14.09 13.46
C LEU A 37 1.62 -14.87 13.83
N GLU A 38 2.30 -15.43 12.83
CA GLU A 38 3.59 -16.13 13.02
C GLU A 38 4.69 -15.17 13.49
N HIS A 39 4.67 -13.92 13.02
CA HIS A 39 5.62 -12.88 13.41
C HIS A 39 5.07 -11.88 14.43
N LYS A 40 4.17 -12.32 15.33
CA LYS A 40 3.46 -11.45 16.29
C LYS A 40 4.38 -10.57 17.13
N GLU A 41 5.53 -11.07 17.58
CA GLU A 41 6.45 -10.33 18.45
C GLU A 41 7.03 -9.10 17.73
N LYS A 42 7.49 -9.30 16.49
CA LYS A 42 7.96 -8.21 15.62
C LYS A 42 6.85 -7.21 15.32
N LEU A 43 5.61 -7.69 15.19
CA LEU A 43 4.45 -6.84 14.93
C LEU A 43 4.07 -6.00 16.15
N GLU A 44 4.12 -6.56 17.35
CA GLU A 44 3.89 -5.84 18.61
C GLU A 44 4.93 -4.74 18.83
N ASP A 45 6.21 -5.02 18.56
CA ASP A 45 7.29 -4.03 18.61
C ASP A 45 7.08 -2.87 17.63
N LEU A 46 6.41 -3.12 16.50
CA LEU A 46 6.08 -2.10 15.50
C LEU A 46 4.86 -1.27 15.87
N LYS A 47 3.90 -1.81 16.63
CA LYS A 47 2.66 -1.11 17.01
C LYS A 47 2.93 0.21 17.76
N TYR A 48 4.04 0.28 18.49
CA TYR A 48 4.46 1.47 19.25
C TYR A 48 5.36 2.43 18.44
N LYS A 49 5.69 2.11 17.19
CA LYS A 49 6.59 2.91 16.35
C LYS A 49 5.80 3.67 15.29
N ARG A 50 5.84 5.00 15.36
CA ARG A 50 5.24 5.93 14.37
C ARG A 50 5.65 5.58 12.91
N GLY A 51 6.83 5.00 12.73
CA GLY A 51 7.40 4.61 11.43
C GLY A 51 6.76 3.40 10.74
N ALA A 52 5.97 2.59 11.44
CA ALA A 52 5.48 1.30 10.93
C ALA A 52 4.69 1.42 9.61
N THR A 53 3.97 2.53 9.41
CA THR A 53 3.18 2.76 8.18
C THR A 53 3.58 4.02 7.43
N SER A 54 4.35 4.93 8.06
CA SER A 54 4.78 6.18 7.41
C SER A 54 6.04 6.01 6.56
N ASN A 55 6.88 5.00 6.84
CA ASN A 55 8.03 4.62 6.02
C ASN A 55 8.18 3.10 5.96
N PRO A 56 7.21 2.39 5.34
CA PRO A 56 7.14 0.94 5.40
C PRO A 56 8.33 0.24 4.72
N GLU A 57 8.96 0.89 3.73
CA GLU A 57 10.16 0.39 3.04
C GLU A 57 11.40 0.33 3.94
N SER A 58 11.39 0.99 5.10
CA SER A 58 12.47 0.86 6.10
C SER A 58 12.23 -0.26 7.11
N VAL A 59 11.06 -0.88 7.09
CA VAL A 59 10.64 -1.87 8.10
C VAL A 59 10.87 -3.27 7.56
N GLN A 60 11.76 -4.03 8.21
CA GLN A 60 12.13 -5.38 7.78
C GLN A 60 10.92 -6.34 7.73
N LEU A 61 10.00 -6.25 8.69
CA LEU A 61 8.80 -7.10 8.71
C LEU A 61 7.97 -7.00 7.42
N TRP A 62 7.85 -5.79 6.84
CA TRP A 62 7.08 -5.60 5.61
C TRP A 62 7.82 -6.08 4.37
N LYS A 63 9.17 -6.02 4.37
CA LYS A 63 9.98 -6.64 3.31
C LYS A 63 9.90 -8.16 3.35
N ASP A 64 9.97 -8.72 4.55
CA ASP A 64 9.82 -10.16 4.77
C ASP A 64 8.43 -10.62 4.30
N ALA A 65 7.39 -9.82 4.59
CA ALA A 65 6.03 -10.08 4.11
C ALA A 65 5.94 -10.02 2.57
N GLU A 66 6.55 -9.03 1.93
CA GLU A 66 6.59 -8.96 0.46
C GLU A 66 7.27 -10.19 -0.14
N ALA A 67 8.42 -10.61 0.41
CA ALA A 67 9.12 -11.82 -0.02
C ALA A 67 8.27 -13.08 0.19
N PHE A 68 7.56 -13.18 1.32
CA PHE A 68 6.60 -14.26 1.58
C PHE A 68 5.48 -14.28 0.54
N PHE A 69 4.92 -13.12 0.17
CA PHE A 69 3.88 -13.01 -0.85
C PHE A 69 4.34 -13.44 -2.25
N LEU A 70 5.62 -13.24 -2.58
CA LEU A 70 6.20 -13.71 -3.84
C LEU A 70 6.26 -15.25 -3.94
N THR A 71 6.07 -15.98 -2.84
CA THR A 71 5.99 -17.46 -2.84
C THR A 71 4.61 -17.98 -3.27
N PHE A 72 3.61 -17.11 -3.42
CA PHE A 72 2.25 -17.47 -3.83
C PHE A 72 1.95 -17.03 -5.26
N GLU A 73 1.15 -17.83 -5.95
CA GLU A 73 0.60 -17.47 -7.27
C GLU A 73 -0.69 -16.66 -7.13
N PHE A 74 -0.58 -15.40 -6.68
CA PHE A 74 -1.70 -14.47 -6.71
C PHE A 74 -1.83 -13.78 -8.08
N GLU A 75 -3.04 -13.32 -8.42
CA GLU A 75 -3.32 -12.57 -9.67
C GLU A 75 -2.49 -11.28 -9.81
N GLN A 76 -1.96 -10.77 -8.70
CA GLN A 76 -1.13 -9.57 -8.66
C GLN A 76 -0.07 -9.68 -7.57
N SER A 77 1.01 -8.92 -7.73
CA SER A 77 1.98 -8.69 -6.66
C SER A 77 1.48 -7.65 -5.67
N TYR A 78 2.01 -7.72 -4.46
CA TYR A 78 1.72 -6.79 -3.37
C TYR A 78 3.02 -6.19 -2.87
N SER A 79 3.17 -4.87 -3.02
CA SER A 79 4.39 -4.20 -2.58
C SER A 79 4.44 -4.02 -1.06
N VAL A 80 5.63 -3.81 -0.51
CA VAL A 80 5.86 -3.46 0.92
C VAL A 80 4.87 -2.39 1.41
N VAL A 81 4.69 -1.32 0.63
CA VAL A 81 3.79 -0.20 0.95
C VAL A 81 2.32 -0.65 0.98
N GLN A 82 1.91 -1.49 0.02
CA GLN A 82 0.54 -1.99 -0.06
C GLN A 82 0.22 -2.92 1.11
N ILE A 83 1.16 -3.78 1.48
CA ILE A 83 1.06 -4.71 2.62
C ILE A 83 0.91 -3.93 3.93
N ALA A 84 1.80 -2.97 4.19
CA ALA A 84 1.76 -2.16 5.41
C ALA A 84 0.45 -1.36 5.53
N ASN A 85 -0.01 -0.77 4.43
CA ASN A 85 -1.28 -0.04 4.39
C ASN A 85 -2.48 -0.97 4.58
N LYS A 86 -2.43 -2.20 4.05
CA LYS A 86 -3.49 -3.18 4.28
C LYS A 86 -3.59 -3.56 5.74
N TRP A 87 -2.48 -3.83 6.41
CA TRP A 87 -2.45 -4.09 7.84
C TRP A 87 -3.05 -2.93 8.63
N LYS A 88 -2.62 -1.68 8.34
CA LYS A 88 -3.18 -0.48 8.97
C LYS A 88 -4.70 -0.41 8.85
N ASN A 89 -5.22 -0.60 7.64
CA ASN A 89 -6.66 -0.57 7.38
C ASN A 89 -7.42 -1.70 8.11
N LEU A 90 -6.82 -2.89 8.21
CA LEU A 90 -7.40 -3.98 9.01
C LEU A 90 -7.46 -3.60 10.49
N VAL A 91 -6.39 -3.06 11.05
CA VAL A 91 -6.36 -2.61 12.46
C VAL A 91 -7.36 -1.49 12.72
N ASP A 92 -7.47 -0.51 11.81
CA ASP A 92 -8.39 0.62 11.99
C ASP A 92 -9.88 0.22 11.88
N ASN A 93 -10.21 -0.79 11.06
CA ASN A 93 -11.58 -1.26 10.88
C ASN A 93 -12.08 -2.24 11.95
N TYR A 94 -11.17 -2.84 12.74
CA TYR A 94 -11.49 -3.79 13.81
C TYR A 94 -11.49 -3.16 15.21
N LYS A 95 -11.46 -1.83 15.31
CA LYS A 95 -11.53 -1.09 16.59
C LYS A 95 -12.94 -1.01 17.16
#